data_AF-A0A0A2LZ82-F1
#
_entry.id   AF-A0A0A2LZ82-F1
#
_cell.length_a   1.000
_cell.length_b   1.000
_cell.length_c   1.000
_cell.angle_alpha   90.00
_cell.angle_beta   90.00
_cell.angle_gamma   90.00
#
_symmetry.space_group_name_H-M   'P 1'
#
loop_
_entity.id
_entity.type
_entity.pdbx_description
1 polymer ?
#
loop_
_entity_poly.entity_id
_entity_poly.type
_entity_poly.pdbx_seq_one_letter_code
_entity_poly.pdbx_strand_id
1 'polypeptide(L)'
;MSDTKKYTMDDYALELRHDVLITALVLEKLSAKYLAALLGIKDYKTTKSFGNKSGNLSFNQKIELLIDIDALSKEEKKKFQTFMEIRNQFMHNIDVKSYTECFDMLEGKENFILKLYPLEVDTIKEVKLRIATERLAVELVDTLNKLINKIAKYNLDKLKFETLEVIHPKYVECVNGMKNIYKNHILNKLDLDKNINQSELSNLDKEIRTNFKGFWDLEKN
;
A
#
# COMPACT_ATOMS: atom_id res chain seq x y z
N MET A 1 17.00 18.85 -44.68
CA MET A 1 18.10 18.11 -44.01
C MET A 1 17.87 18.27 -42.53
N SER A 2 17.52 17.19 -41.84
CA SER A 2 17.27 17.21 -40.40
C SER A 2 18.59 17.34 -39.66
N ASP A 3 18.77 18.43 -38.92
CA ASP A 3 19.86 18.60 -37.97
C ASP A 3 19.80 17.46 -36.96
N THR A 4 20.63 16.44 -37.17
CA THR A 4 20.82 15.36 -36.21
C THR A 4 21.68 15.94 -35.10
N LYS A 5 21.02 16.39 -34.02
CA LYS A 5 21.69 16.93 -32.83
C LYS A 5 22.74 15.90 -32.40
N LYS A 6 24.02 16.27 -32.50
CA LYS A 6 25.14 15.40 -32.15
C LYS A 6 25.18 15.31 -30.62
N TYR A 7 24.64 14.23 -30.05
CA TYR A 7 24.68 13.99 -28.61
C TYR A 7 26.13 13.85 -28.15
N THR A 8 26.50 14.59 -27.11
CA THR A 8 27.81 14.43 -26.46
C THR A 8 27.76 13.31 -25.43
N MET A 9 28.92 12.76 -25.04
CA MET A 9 28.99 11.74 -23.97
C MET A 9 28.48 12.29 -22.63
N ASP A 10 28.61 13.60 -22.41
CA ASP A 10 28.10 14.25 -21.20
C ASP A 10 26.56 14.38 -21.24
N ASP A 11 25.94 14.57 -22.41
CA ASP A 11 24.49 14.53 -22.57
C ASP A 11 23.92 13.14 -22.23
N TYR A 12 24.59 12.07 -22.68
CA TYR A 12 24.20 10.69 -22.38
C TYR A 12 24.32 10.36 -20.88
N ALA A 13 25.44 10.74 -20.25
CA ALA A 13 25.64 10.53 -18.82
C ALA A 13 24.56 11.24 -17.99
N LEU A 14 24.11 12.42 -18.42
CA LEU A 14 23.04 13.17 -17.76
C LEU A 14 21.69 12.44 -17.85
N GLU A 15 21.36 11.84 -19.00
CA GLU A 15 20.15 11.04 -19.18
C GLU A 15 20.13 9.81 -18.25
N LEU A 16 21.24 9.08 -18.16
CA LEU A 16 21.34 7.92 -17.27
C LEU A 16 21.09 8.30 -15.80
N ARG A 17 21.69 9.40 -15.35
CA ARG A 17 21.47 9.93 -14.00
C ARG A 17 20.02 10.33 -13.79
N HIS A 18 19.41 10.97 -14.78
CA HIS A 18 18.01 11.37 -14.73
C HIS A 18 17.09 10.15 -14.51
N ASP A 19 17.27 9.07 -15.27
CA ASP A 19 16.40 7.89 -15.17
C ASP A 19 16.50 7.17 -13.82
N VAL A 20 17.73 7.02 -13.31
CA VAL A 20 17.99 6.46 -11.99
C VAL A 20 17.42 7.36 -10.89
N LEU A 21 17.51 8.68 -11.04
CA LEU A 21 16.94 9.65 -10.10
C LEU A 21 15.41 9.57 -10.06
N ILE A 22 14.75 9.58 -11.22
CA ILE A 22 13.28 9.49 -11.29
C ILE A 22 12.80 8.21 -10.61
N THR A 23 13.45 7.09 -10.90
CA THR A 23 13.14 5.81 -10.26
C THR A 23 13.31 5.87 -8.75
N ALA A 24 14.43 6.41 -8.27
CA ALA A 24 14.69 6.55 -6.84
C ALA A 24 13.64 7.40 -6.13
N LEU A 25 13.21 8.51 -6.73
CA LEU A 25 12.15 9.37 -6.19
C LEU A 25 10.79 8.65 -6.12
N VAL A 26 10.47 7.82 -7.13
CA VAL A 26 9.26 6.98 -7.12
C VAL A 26 9.32 5.96 -5.97
N LEU A 27 10.42 5.23 -5.84
CA LEU A 27 10.60 4.25 -4.77
C LEU A 27 10.60 4.91 -3.38
N GLU A 28 11.20 6.09 -3.26
CA GLU A 28 11.18 6.89 -2.04
C GLU A 28 9.75 7.31 -1.64
N LYS A 29 8.95 7.75 -2.61
CA LYS A 29 7.55 8.11 -2.38
C LYS A 29 6.71 6.89 -1.96
N LEU A 30 6.94 5.73 -2.60
CA LEU A 30 6.22 4.50 -2.30
C LEU A 30 6.59 3.94 -0.93
N SER A 31 7.88 3.90 -0.58
CA SER A 31 8.34 3.47 0.74
C SER A 31 7.83 4.39 1.84
N ALA A 32 7.83 5.71 1.62
CA ALA A 32 7.21 6.68 2.53
C ALA A 32 5.72 6.40 2.77
N LYS A 33 4.96 6.16 1.68
CA LYS A 33 3.54 5.84 1.75
C LYS A 33 3.30 4.53 2.51
N TYR A 34 4.10 3.49 2.26
CA TYR A 34 4.00 2.21 2.93
C TYR A 34 4.27 2.34 4.45
N LEU A 35 5.39 2.96 4.82
CA LEU A 35 5.78 3.17 6.22
C LEU A 35 4.75 4.01 6.97
N ALA A 36 4.22 5.06 6.33
CA ALA A 36 3.16 5.86 6.91
C ALA A 36 1.87 5.06 7.15
N ALA A 37 1.49 4.20 6.19
CA ALA A 37 0.33 3.34 6.34
C ALA A 37 0.50 2.32 7.47
N LEU A 38 1.70 1.75 7.65
CA LEU A 38 2.03 0.90 8.81
C LEU A 38 1.85 1.63 10.13
N LEU A 39 2.26 2.90 10.18
CA LEU A 39 2.19 3.75 11.38
C LEU A 39 0.82 4.42 11.59
N GLY A 40 -0.18 4.12 10.76
CA GLY A 40 -1.51 4.74 10.85
C GLY A 40 -1.55 6.24 10.52
N ILE A 41 -0.53 6.76 9.83
CA ILE A 41 -0.43 8.17 9.44
C ILE A 41 -1.27 8.41 8.18
N LYS A 42 -2.36 9.20 8.32
CA LYS A 42 -3.29 9.49 7.22
C LYS A 42 -2.67 10.36 6.12
N ASP A 43 -1.96 11.41 6.49
CA ASP A 43 -1.29 12.31 5.55
C ASP A 43 0.21 12.35 5.80
N TYR A 44 0.94 11.48 5.13
CA TYR A 44 2.39 11.36 5.31
C TYR A 44 3.16 12.57 4.77
N LYS A 45 2.59 13.32 3.81
CA LYS A 45 3.29 14.41 3.11
C LYS A 45 3.57 15.61 4.02
N THR A 46 2.77 15.78 5.07
CA THR A 46 2.92 16.86 6.05
C THR A 46 3.84 16.50 7.22
N THR A 47 4.22 15.23 7.34
CA THR A 47 5.08 14.75 8.42
C THR A 47 6.54 15.18 8.26
N LYS A 48 7.25 15.25 9.39
CA LYS A 48 8.70 15.52 9.38
C LYS A 48 9.49 14.38 8.73
N SER A 49 9.16 13.13 9.05
CA SER A 49 9.96 11.97 8.64
C SER A 49 9.70 11.49 7.21
N PHE A 50 8.45 11.61 6.72
CA PHE A 50 8.03 11.07 5.41
C PHE A 50 7.59 12.13 4.40
N GLY A 51 7.47 13.39 4.82
CA GLY A 51 7.13 14.50 3.95
C GLY A 51 8.30 14.96 3.07
N ASN A 52 8.13 16.13 2.46
CA ASN A 52 9.12 16.73 1.53
C ASN A 52 9.89 17.90 2.16
N LYS A 53 9.92 18.00 3.49
CA LYS A 53 10.61 19.07 4.22
C LYS A 53 12.06 18.67 4.48
N SER A 54 12.91 19.68 4.73
CA SER A 54 14.28 19.45 5.19
C SER A 54 14.28 18.61 6.48
N GLY A 55 15.14 17.59 6.53
CA GLY A 55 15.22 16.64 7.64
C GLY A 55 14.28 15.43 7.54
N ASN A 56 13.64 15.21 6.39
CA ASN A 56 12.98 13.94 6.11
C ASN A 56 14.00 12.79 6.03
N LEU A 57 13.51 11.56 6.23
CA LEU A 57 14.34 10.38 5.99
C LEU A 57 14.74 10.35 4.52
N SER A 58 15.98 10.01 4.20
CA SER A 58 16.43 9.78 2.82
C SER A 58 15.83 8.49 2.24
N PHE A 59 15.88 8.33 0.91
CA PHE A 59 15.55 7.08 0.23
C PHE A 59 16.18 5.85 0.91
N ASN A 60 17.51 5.86 1.11
CA ASN A 60 18.23 4.75 1.73
C ASN A 60 17.71 4.44 3.14
N GLN A 61 17.49 5.47 3.98
CA GLN A 61 16.94 5.28 5.32
C GLN A 61 15.55 4.66 5.31
N LYS A 62 14.69 5.04 4.35
CA LYS A 62 13.35 4.44 4.23
C LYS A 62 13.44 2.97 3.83
N ILE A 63 14.34 2.59 2.93
CA ILE A 63 14.52 1.19 2.53
C ILE A 63 15.13 0.36 3.66
N GLU A 64 16.12 0.88 4.39
CA GLU A 64 16.65 0.19 5.58
C GLU A 64 15.55 -0.04 6.62
N LEU A 65 14.64 0.93 6.84
CA LEU A 65 13.48 0.69 7.70
C LEU A 65 12.57 -0.44 7.20
N LEU A 66 12.41 -0.63 5.89
CA LEU A 66 11.65 -1.77 5.35
C LEU A 66 12.36 -3.11 5.60
N ILE A 67 13.69 -3.10 5.56
CA ILE A 67 14.53 -4.25 5.85
C ILE A 67 14.43 -4.60 7.34
N ASP A 68 14.56 -3.60 8.21
CA ASP A 68 14.60 -3.79 9.67
C ASP A 68 13.28 -4.32 10.24
N ILE A 69 12.15 -3.99 9.61
CA ILE A 69 10.83 -4.52 10.00
C ILE A 69 10.48 -5.85 9.31
N ASP A 70 11.45 -6.48 8.62
CA ASP A 70 11.28 -7.71 7.85
C ASP A 70 10.11 -7.64 6.84
N ALA A 71 9.85 -6.45 6.26
CA ALA A 71 8.83 -6.29 5.22
C ALA A 71 9.26 -6.91 3.88
N LEU A 72 10.56 -7.18 3.72
CA LEU A 72 11.18 -7.69 2.50
C LEU A 72 11.75 -9.09 2.74
N SER A 73 11.52 -10.00 1.80
CA SER A 73 12.23 -11.27 1.76
C SER A 73 13.74 -11.07 1.58
N LYS A 74 14.53 -12.12 1.88
CA LYS A 74 15.98 -12.12 1.70
C LYS A 74 16.42 -11.75 0.27
N GLU A 75 15.64 -12.15 -0.73
CA GLU A 75 15.93 -11.83 -2.13
C GLU A 75 15.57 -10.37 -2.46
N GLU A 76 14.40 -9.90 -2.04
CA GLU A 76 13.98 -8.50 -2.22
C GLU A 76 14.96 -7.54 -1.53
N LYS A 77 15.41 -7.85 -0.32
CA LYS A 77 16.46 -7.09 0.38
C LYS A 77 17.70 -6.89 -0.49
N LYS A 78 18.22 -7.97 -1.10
CA LYS A 78 19.40 -7.89 -1.97
C LYS A 78 19.15 -7.03 -3.22
N LYS A 79 17.95 -7.12 -3.79
CA LYS A 79 17.53 -6.31 -4.96
C LYS A 79 17.51 -4.82 -4.59
N PHE A 80 16.87 -4.46 -3.48
CA PHE A 80 16.81 -3.10 -2.96
C PHE A 80 18.20 -2.53 -2.64
N GLN A 81 19.03 -3.27 -1.92
CA GLN A 81 20.40 -2.86 -1.61
C GLN A 81 21.22 -2.62 -2.87
N THR A 82 21.12 -3.52 -3.85
CA THR A 82 21.81 -3.35 -5.15
C THR A 82 21.37 -2.07 -5.85
N PHE A 83 20.07 -1.76 -5.89
CA PHE A 83 19.60 -0.51 -6.49
C PHE A 83 20.03 0.73 -5.70
N MET A 84 20.06 0.68 -4.37
CA MET A 84 20.59 1.76 -3.53
C MET A 84 22.05 2.07 -3.85
N GLU A 85 22.87 1.05 -4.03
CA GLU A 85 24.28 1.18 -4.41
C GLU A 85 24.44 1.77 -5.81
N ILE A 86 23.70 1.27 -6.81
CA ILE A 86 23.67 1.83 -8.18
C ILE A 86 23.29 3.31 -8.15
N ARG A 87 22.20 3.64 -7.45
CA ARG A 87 21.73 5.01 -7.29
C ARG A 87 22.78 5.90 -6.65
N ASN A 88 23.46 5.41 -5.59
CA ASN A 88 24.48 6.20 -4.92
C ASN A 88 25.66 6.51 -5.85
N GLN A 89 26.08 5.57 -6.70
CA GLN A 89 27.12 5.82 -7.70
C GLN A 89 26.69 6.90 -8.69
N PHE A 90 25.52 6.75 -9.34
CA PHE A 90 25.06 7.75 -10.31
C PHE A 90 24.82 9.14 -9.72
N MET A 91 24.41 9.23 -8.45
CA MET A 91 24.06 10.52 -7.82
C MET A 91 25.24 11.25 -7.21
N HIS A 92 26.23 10.52 -6.69
CA HIS A 92 27.31 11.12 -5.89
C HIS A 92 28.69 11.01 -6.55
N ASN A 93 28.86 10.09 -7.50
CA ASN A 93 30.12 9.93 -8.20
C ASN A 93 30.08 10.63 -9.56
N ILE A 94 30.78 11.76 -9.67
CA ILE A 94 30.81 12.57 -10.89
C ILE A 94 31.48 11.83 -12.06
N ASP A 95 32.35 10.87 -11.79
CA ASP A 95 33.12 10.13 -12.79
C ASP A 95 32.33 9.00 -13.44
N VAL A 96 31.16 8.63 -12.88
CA VAL A 96 30.28 7.61 -13.45
C VAL A 96 29.46 8.22 -14.59
N LYS A 97 29.74 7.79 -15.82
CA LYS A 97 29.11 8.23 -17.07
C LYS A 97 28.39 7.11 -17.82
N SER A 98 28.51 5.86 -17.35
CA SER A 98 27.90 4.68 -17.96
C SER A 98 27.51 3.64 -16.91
N TYR A 99 26.65 2.67 -17.27
CA TYR A 99 26.37 1.53 -16.41
C TYR A 99 27.59 0.64 -16.23
N THR A 100 28.41 0.47 -17.26
CA THR A 100 29.65 -0.31 -17.17
C THR A 100 30.57 0.25 -16.09
N GLU A 101 30.86 1.55 -16.11
CA GLU A 101 31.66 2.20 -15.06
C GLU A 101 31.00 2.11 -13.68
N CYS A 102 29.67 2.26 -13.60
CA CYS A 102 28.93 2.09 -12.36
C CYS A 102 29.13 0.70 -11.77
N PHE A 103 28.98 -0.36 -12.57
CA PHE A 103 29.11 -1.74 -12.12
C PHE A 103 30.55 -2.18 -11.89
N ASP A 104 31.53 -1.59 -12.56
CA ASP A 104 32.96 -1.80 -12.27
C ASP A 104 33.33 -1.32 -10.86
N MET A 105 32.58 -0.36 -10.30
CA MET A 105 32.72 0.11 -8.90
C MET A 105 31.91 -0.70 -7.89
N LEU A 106 31.06 -1.63 -8.33
CA LEU A 106 30.14 -2.39 -7.50
C LEU A 106 30.48 -3.87 -7.51
N GLU A 107 31.40 -4.26 -6.62
CA GLU A 107 31.95 -5.62 -6.57
C GLU A 107 30.85 -6.71 -6.51
N GLY A 108 30.88 -7.62 -7.49
CA GLY A 108 29.96 -8.75 -7.57
C GLY A 108 28.52 -8.42 -8.02
N LYS A 109 28.15 -7.13 -8.15
CA LYS A 109 26.78 -6.74 -8.50
C LYS A 109 26.44 -6.95 -9.97
N GLU A 110 27.42 -6.85 -10.86
CA GLU A 110 27.26 -7.19 -12.28
C GLU A 110 26.77 -8.63 -12.44
N ASN A 111 27.50 -9.58 -11.86
CA ASN A 111 27.15 -11.01 -11.93
C ASN A 111 25.79 -11.28 -11.28
N PHE A 112 25.49 -10.60 -10.17
CA PHE A 112 24.19 -10.71 -9.52
C PHE A 112 23.04 -10.24 -10.43
N ILE A 113 23.13 -9.04 -11.02
CA ILE A 113 22.03 -8.48 -11.80
C ILE A 113 21.83 -9.20 -13.13
N LEU A 114 22.91 -9.62 -13.80
CA LEU A 114 22.83 -10.36 -15.07
C LEU A 114 22.33 -11.79 -14.88
N LYS A 115 22.60 -12.40 -13.72
CA LYS A 115 22.00 -13.70 -13.37
C LYS A 115 20.50 -13.58 -13.09
N LEU A 116 20.09 -12.48 -12.46
CA LEU A 116 18.71 -12.24 -12.08
C LEU A 116 17.84 -11.87 -13.30
N TYR A 117 18.40 -11.11 -14.23
CA TYR A 117 17.72 -10.67 -15.45
C TYR A 117 18.53 -11.10 -16.69
N PRO A 118 18.46 -12.39 -17.08
CA PRO A 118 19.21 -12.88 -18.23
C PRO A 118 18.75 -12.17 -19.52
N LEU A 119 19.73 -11.91 -20.39
CA LEU A 119 19.59 -11.24 -21.67
C LEU A 119 20.35 -12.01 -22.76
N GLU A 120 20.05 -11.72 -24.02
CA GLU A 120 20.67 -12.39 -25.16
C GLU A 120 22.20 -12.23 -25.18
N VAL A 121 22.89 -13.30 -25.61
CA VAL A 121 24.35 -13.41 -25.54
C VAL A 121 25.04 -12.30 -26.33
N ASP A 122 24.45 -11.85 -27.45
CA ASP A 122 25.06 -10.88 -28.37
C ASP A 122 24.81 -9.40 -28.00
N THR A 123 24.09 -9.12 -26.90
CA THR A 123 23.88 -7.72 -26.47
C THR A 123 25.16 -7.14 -25.85
N ILE A 124 25.50 -5.90 -26.20
CA ILE A 124 26.65 -5.15 -25.66
C ILE A 124 26.51 -5.00 -24.12
N LYS A 125 27.62 -5.12 -23.38
CA LYS A 125 27.66 -5.06 -21.89
C LYS A 125 26.87 -3.87 -21.33
N GLU A 126 27.13 -2.67 -21.83
CA GLU A 126 26.45 -1.44 -21.41
C GLU A 126 24.92 -1.55 -21.50
N VAL A 127 24.43 -2.02 -22.65
CA VAL A 127 23.00 -2.19 -22.91
C VAL A 127 22.41 -3.28 -22.01
N LYS A 128 23.16 -4.37 -21.76
CA LYS A 128 22.73 -5.43 -20.84
C LYS A 128 22.52 -4.90 -19.43
N LEU A 129 23.50 -4.16 -18.91
CA LEU A 129 23.45 -3.60 -17.56
C LEU A 129 22.34 -2.56 -17.41
N ARG A 130 22.13 -1.72 -18.42
CA ARG A 130 21.00 -0.79 -18.46
C ARG A 130 19.67 -1.53 -18.34
N ILE A 131 19.40 -2.47 -19.26
CA ILE A 131 18.12 -3.20 -19.29
C ILE A 131 17.91 -3.99 -17.99
N ALA A 132 18.96 -4.62 -17.47
CA ALA A 132 18.89 -5.34 -16.20
C ALA A 132 18.56 -4.41 -15.02
N THR A 133 19.11 -3.19 -15.02
CA THR A 133 18.81 -2.16 -14.00
C THR A 133 17.39 -1.62 -14.14
N GLU A 134 16.90 -1.41 -15.36
CA GLU A 134 15.51 -1.01 -15.62
C GLU A 134 14.52 -2.09 -15.15
N ARG A 135 14.81 -3.36 -15.42
CA ARG A 135 14.00 -4.50 -14.92
C ARG A 135 14.01 -4.57 -13.40
N LEU A 136 15.17 -4.38 -12.77
CA LEU A 136 15.29 -4.26 -11.33
C LEU A 136 14.39 -3.15 -10.79
N ALA A 137 14.48 -1.95 -11.36
CA ALA A 137 13.67 -0.80 -10.97
C ALA A 137 12.16 -1.09 -11.01
N VAL A 138 11.67 -1.67 -12.11
CA VAL A 138 10.26 -2.05 -12.26
C VAL A 138 9.84 -3.05 -11.17
N GLU A 139 10.66 -4.08 -10.93
CA GLU A 139 10.35 -5.07 -9.91
C GLU A 139 10.32 -4.50 -8.49
N LEU A 140 11.21 -3.55 -8.17
CA LEU A 140 11.20 -2.85 -6.89
C LEU A 140 9.93 -2.01 -6.69
N VAL A 141 9.47 -1.32 -7.74
CA VAL A 141 8.21 -0.58 -7.74
C VAL A 141 7.03 -1.52 -7.50
N ASP A 142 6.98 -2.65 -8.19
CA ASP A 142 5.95 -3.67 -8.01
C ASP A 142 5.95 -4.26 -6.60
N THR A 143 7.14 -4.50 -6.04
CA THR A 143 7.31 -4.98 -4.67
C THR A 143 6.69 -4.03 -3.66
N LEU A 144 7.01 -2.73 -3.75
CA LEU A 144 6.41 -1.72 -2.86
C LEU A 144 4.89 -1.60 -3.06
N ASN A 145 4.40 -1.67 -4.31
CA ASN A 145 2.97 -1.65 -4.58
C ASN A 145 2.24 -2.85 -3.96
N LYS A 146 2.81 -4.06 -4.05
CA LYS A 146 2.27 -5.26 -3.40
C LYS A 146 2.19 -5.08 -1.88
N LEU A 147 3.25 -4.52 -1.28
CA LEU A 147 3.30 -4.22 0.14
C LEU A 147 2.22 -3.21 0.57
N ILE A 148 2.05 -2.12 -0.17
CA ILE A 148 0.99 -1.12 0.07
C ILE A 148 -0.40 -1.76 -0.04
N ASN A 149 -0.64 -2.57 -1.07
CA ASN A 149 -1.91 -3.23 -1.29
C ASN A 149 -2.24 -4.24 -0.18
N LYS A 150 -1.22 -4.94 0.34
CA LYS A 150 -1.37 -5.87 1.47
C LYS A 150 -1.85 -5.13 2.73
N ILE A 151 -1.29 -3.97 3.04
CA ILE A 151 -1.74 -3.14 4.17
C ILE A 151 -3.15 -2.60 3.93
N ALA A 152 -3.44 -2.08 2.73
CA ALA A 152 -4.76 -1.55 2.41
C ALA A 152 -5.85 -2.63 2.59
N LYS A 153 -5.58 -3.86 2.13
CA LYS A 153 -6.46 -5.00 2.31
C LYS A 153 -6.64 -5.37 3.78
N TYR A 154 -5.53 -5.47 4.53
CA TYR A 154 -5.58 -5.76 5.97
C TYR A 154 -6.43 -4.74 6.74
N ASN A 155 -6.22 -3.44 6.47
CA ASN A 155 -6.98 -2.38 7.10
C ASN A 155 -8.48 -2.43 6.74
N LEU A 156 -8.81 -2.76 5.49
CA LEU A 156 -10.20 -2.93 5.06
C LEU A 156 -10.88 -4.11 5.75
N ASP A 157 -10.19 -5.24 5.84
CA ASP A 157 -10.74 -6.44 6.48
C ASP A 157 -10.88 -6.24 8.00
N LYS A 158 -9.93 -5.55 8.63
CA LYS A 158 -10.03 -5.13 10.03
C LYS A 158 -11.22 -4.20 10.27
N LEU A 159 -11.42 -3.20 9.41
CA LEU A 159 -12.57 -2.27 9.51
C LEU A 159 -13.91 -3.02 9.40
N LYS A 160 -14.03 -3.98 8.45
CA LYS A 160 -15.22 -4.82 8.32
C LYS A 160 -15.49 -5.62 9.59
N PHE A 161 -14.45 -6.19 10.18
CA PHE A 161 -14.56 -6.96 11.42
C PHE A 161 -15.01 -6.08 12.60
N GLU A 162 -14.36 -4.94 12.82
CA GLU A 162 -14.73 -3.98 13.87
C GLU A 162 -16.18 -3.48 13.69
N THR A 163 -16.60 -3.25 12.44
CA THR A 163 -17.97 -2.87 12.11
C THR A 163 -18.97 -3.97 12.48
N LEU A 164 -18.64 -5.23 12.15
CA LEU A 164 -19.46 -6.39 12.54
C LEU A 164 -19.54 -6.55 14.05
N GLU A 165 -18.45 -6.36 14.79
CA GLU A 165 -18.43 -6.45 16.26
C GLU A 165 -19.30 -5.37 16.92
N VAL A 166 -19.38 -4.17 16.33
CA VAL A 166 -20.24 -3.09 16.87
C VAL A 166 -21.71 -3.30 16.49
N ILE A 167 -21.99 -3.76 15.26
CA ILE A 167 -23.36 -3.91 14.77
C ILE A 167 -24.02 -5.18 15.31
N HIS A 168 -23.28 -6.28 15.44
CA HIS A 168 -23.84 -7.59 15.79
C HIS A 168 -24.56 -7.62 17.15
N PRO A 169 -23.99 -7.11 18.26
CA PRO A 169 -24.68 -7.07 19.54
C PRO A 169 -25.97 -6.24 19.47
N LYS A 170 -25.94 -5.10 18.79
CA LYS A 170 -27.11 -4.25 18.60
C LYS A 170 -28.20 -4.97 17.77
N TYR A 171 -27.80 -5.69 16.72
CA TYR A 171 -28.73 -6.49 15.92
C TYR A 171 -29.40 -7.58 16.77
N VAL A 172 -28.62 -8.29 17.59
CA VAL A 172 -29.14 -9.30 18.53
C VAL A 172 -30.11 -8.68 19.53
N GLU A 173 -29.79 -7.51 20.08
CA GLU A 173 -30.68 -6.75 20.97
C GLU A 173 -32.01 -6.41 20.28
N CYS A 174 -31.96 -5.88 19.05
CA CYS A 174 -33.16 -5.56 18.27
C CYS A 174 -34.03 -6.80 18.03
N VAL A 175 -33.43 -7.92 17.62
CA VAL A 175 -34.14 -9.20 17.41
C VAL A 175 -34.78 -9.71 18.70
N ASN A 176 -34.08 -9.63 19.83
CA ASN A 176 -34.61 -10.04 21.12
C ASN A 176 -35.75 -9.12 21.59
N GLY A 177 -35.63 -7.81 21.37
CA GLY A 177 -36.70 -6.84 21.60
C GLY A 177 -37.97 -7.19 20.82
N MET A 178 -37.83 -7.46 19.52
CA MET A 178 -38.96 -7.89 18.67
C MET A 178 -39.58 -9.19 19.17
N LYS A 179 -38.78 -10.20 19.53
CA LYS A 179 -39.27 -11.46 20.11
C LYS A 179 -40.08 -11.23 21.38
N ASN A 180 -39.62 -10.34 22.25
CA ASN A 180 -40.31 -10.02 23.49
C ASN A 180 -41.65 -9.32 23.24
N ILE A 181 -41.71 -8.37 22.29
CA ILE A 181 -42.96 -7.71 21.88
C ILE A 181 -43.97 -8.75 21.38
N TYR A 182 -43.55 -9.64 20.46
CA TYR A 182 -44.41 -10.72 19.96
C TYR A 182 -44.87 -11.67 21.08
N LYS A 183 -43.95 -12.10 21.95
CA LYS A 183 -44.26 -13.01 23.05
C LYS A 183 -45.27 -12.40 24.01
N ASN A 184 -45.08 -11.14 24.40
CA ASN A 184 -46.01 -10.42 25.26
C ASN A 184 -47.39 -10.26 24.60
N HIS A 185 -47.43 -9.96 23.30
CA HIS A 185 -48.67 -9.86 22.56
C HIS A 185 -49.45 -11.19 22.53
N ILE A 186 -48.75 -12.32 22.31
CA ILE A 186 -49.36 -13.66 22.30
C ILE A 186 -49.84 -14.07 23.71
N LEU A 187 -49.00 -13.89 24.74
CA LEU A 187 -49.33 -14.26 26.12
C LEU A 187 -50.54 -13.48 26.64
N ASN A 188 -50.57 -12.16 26.41
CA ASN A 188 -51.73 -11.32 26.78
C ASN A 188 -53.03 -11.76 26.10
N LYS A 189 -52.96 -12.48 24.98
CA LYS A 189 -54.14 -12.95 24.24
C LYS A 189 -54.58 -14.35 24.66
N LEU A 190 -53.63 -15.24 24.97
CA LEU A 190 -53.92 -16.55 25.57
C LEU A 190 -54.61 -16.39 26.92
N ASP A 191 -54.19 -15.42 27.74
CA ASP A 191 -54.82 -15.14 29.04
C ASP A 191 -56.25 -14.57 28.93
N LEU A 192 -56.64 -14.07 27.76
CA LEU A 192 -57.95 -13.45 27.54
C LEU A 192 -58.92 -14.28 26.71
N ASP A 193 -58.52 -15.45 26.20
CA ASP A 193 -59.29 -16.33 25.29
C ASP A 193 -59.95 -15.56 24.12
N LYS A 194 -59.20 -14.62 23.52
CA LYS A 194 -59.68 -13.69 22.48
C LYS A 194 -59.00 -13.90 21.13
N ASN A 195 -59.78 -13.85 20.05
CA ASN A 195 -59.28 -13.80 18.67
C ASN A 195 -58.57 -12.47 18.35
N ILE A 196 -57.52 -12.53 17.52
CA ILE A 196 -56.78 -11.36 17.04
C ILE A 196 -57.54 -10.69 15.89
N ASN A 197 -57.74 -9.37 15.96
CA ASN A 197 -58.36 -8.60 14.88
C ASN A 197 -57.35 -7.71 14.11
N GLN A 198 -57.80 -7.13 13.00
CA GLN A 198 -56.94 -6.41 12.05
C GLN A 198 -56.38 -5.07 12.58
N SER A 199 -57.10 -4.39 13.47
CA SER A 199 -56.61 -3.13 14.06
C SER A 199 -55.51 -3.39 15.09
N GLU A 200 -55.55 -4.53 15.78
CA GLU A 200 -54.51 -4.96 16.71
C GLU A 200 -53.22 -5.38 16.00
N LEU A 201 -53.33 -6.08 14.86
CA LEU A 201 -52.18 -6.37 13.99
C LEU A 201 -51.50 -5.10 13.48
N SER A 202 -52.29 -4.07 13.20
CA SER A 202 -51.77 -2.76 12.76
C SER A 202 -51.03 -2.01 13.88
N ASN A 203 -51.43 -2.20 15.13
CA ASN A 203 -50.73 -1.61 16.29
C ASN A 203 -49.43 -2.35 16.60
N LEU A 204 -49.42 -3.68 16.49
CA LEU A 204 -48.22 -4.48 16.63
C LEU A 204 -47.17 -4.11 15.56
N ASP A 205 -47.59 -3.94 14.31
CA ASP A 205 -46.73 -3.47 13.21
C ASP A 205 -46.10 -2.09 13.52
N LYS A 206 -46.88 -1.15 14.07
CA LYS A 206 -46.37 0.16 14.49
C LYS A 206 -45.34 0.05 15.62
N GLU A 207 -45.57 -0.82 16.59
CA GLU A 207 -44.69 -1.00 17.75
C GLU A 207 -43.35 -1.64 17.36
N ILE A 208 -43.38 -2.63 16.46
CA ILE A 208 -42.20 -3.23 15.83
C ILE A 208 -41.43 -2.19 15.03
N ARG A 209 -42.11 -1.40 14.18
CA ARG A 209 -41.48 -0.33 13.39
C ARG A 209 -40.85 0.75 14.26
N THR A 210 -41.48 1.09 15.39
CA THR A 210 -40.96 2.10 16.31
C THR A 210 -39.69 1.62 17.00
N ASN A 211 -39.65 0.36 17.46
CA ASN A 211 -38.43 -0.25 17.99
C ASN A 211 -37.33 -0.34 16.93
N PHE A 212 -37.68 -0.73 15.71
CA PHE A 212 -36.73 -0.78 14.59
C PHE A 212 -36.19 0.59 14.23
N LYS A 213 -37.02 1.65 14.28
CA LYS A 213 -36.58 3.02 14.02
C LYS A 213 -35.68 3.57 15.13
N GLY A 214 -36.01 3.31 16.40
CA GLY A 214 -35.15 3.67 17.53
C GLY A 214 -33.74 3.07 17.44
N PHE A 215 -33.62 1.87 16.87
CA PHE A 215 -32.33 1.24 16.57
C PHE A 215 -31.51 2.02 15.52
N TRP A 216 -32.14 2.53 14.46
CA TRP A 216 -31.46 3.26 13.37
C TRP A 216 -31.13 4.72 13.72
N ASP A 217 -31.92 5.37 14.56
CA ASP A 217 -31.71 6.79 14.91
C ASP A 217 -30.56 7.00 15.93
N LEU A 218 -30.07 5.94 16.59
CA LEU A 218 -28.93 5.99 17.53
C LEU A 218 -27.55 6.17 16.84
N GLU A 219 -27.47 6.16 15.51
CA GLU A 219 -26.22 6.39 14.76
C GLU A 219 -25.96 7.89 14.43
N LYS A 220 -26.84 8.80 14.84
CA LYS A 220 -26.71 10.24 14.55
C LYS A 220 -26.10 11.08 15.70
N ASN A 221 -25.78 10.49 16.84
CA ASN A 221 -25.14 11.15 17.99
C ASN A 221 -23.82 10.46 18.33
#